data_AF-A0A2G6F690-F1
#
_entry.id   AF-A0A2G6F690-F1
#
_cell.length_a   1.000
_cell.length_b   1.000
_cell.length_c   1.000
_cell.angle_alpha   90.00
_cell.angle_beta   90.00
_cell.angle_gamma   90.00
#
_symmetry.space_group_name_H-M   'P 1'
#
loop_
_entity.id
_entity.type
_entity.pdbx_description
1 polymer ?
#
loop_
_entity_poly.entity_id
_entity_poly.type
_entity_poly.pdbx_seq_one_letter_code
_entity_poly.pdbx_strand_id
1 'polypeptide(L)'
;MVLLLGLGINGFAQTQVPNATLTALNGKSVKLNHEINKDKVTIISFWATWCIPCINELNAISEVYEQWQKDANVELIAVSIDDARTQKRVKPLVNGKGWKYKVFIDKNQELKRMLNISSVPYLIVVKNGKIIYNHSGYSAGSENELYEVIKNTEHKSSALDNLSVGFESNMQYYVDDKKTGDFKEDHRFRSNNYLKVNYNCFIYSRI
;
A
#
# COMPACT_ATOMS: atom_id res chain seq x y z
N MET A 1 25.75 -29.53 -29.24
CA MET A 1 24.57 -29.73 -28.38
C MET A 1 24.70 -28.79 -27.19
N VAL A 2 24.26 -27.54 -27.35
CA VAL A 2 24.40 -26.48 -26.33
C VAL A 2 23.23 -26.62 -25.37
N LEU A 3 23.54 -27.02 -24.13
CA LEU A 3 22.58 -27.15 -23.04
C LEU A 3 22.26 -25.74 -22.50
N LEU A 4 21.11 -25.19 -22.91
CA LEU A 4 20.57 -23.94 -22.37
C LEU A 4 19.97 -24.21 -20.98
N LEU A 5 20.74 -23.90 -19.93
CA LEU A 5 20.24 -23.80 -18.56
C LEU A 5 19.34 -22.57 -18.45
N GLY A 6 18.03 -22.79 -18.52
CA GLY A 6 17.02 -21.77 -18.21
C GLY A 6 17.02 -21.44 -16.72
N LEU A 7 17.72 -20.37 -16.33
CA LEU A 7 17.57 -19.76 -15.02
C LEU A 7 16.19 -19.07 -14.97
N GLY A 8 15.24 -19.70 -14.30
CA GLY A 8 13.96 -19.09 -13.95
C GLY A 8 14.19 -17.92 -12.99
N ILE A 9 14.16 -16.70 -13.52
CA ILE A 9 14.05 -15.47 -12.72
C ILE A 9 12.64 -15.43 -12.13
N ASN A 10 12.50 -15.89 -10.90
CA ASN A 10 11.32 -15.61 -10.09
C ASN A 10 11.31 -14.10 -9.81
N GLY A 11 10.49 -13.36 -10.57
CA GLY A 11 10.23 -11.95 -10.32
C GLY A 11 9.47 -11.80 -9.00
N PHE A 12 10.18 -11.49 -7.92
CA PHE A 12 9.54 -10.98 -6.71
C PHE A 12 8.93 -9.62 -7.06
N ALA A 13 7.62 -9.58 -7.31
CA ALA A 13 6.86 -8.34 -7.36
C ALA A 13 7.18 -7.53 -6.10
N GLN A 14 7.71 -6.32 -6.24
CA GLN A 14 8.28 -5.54 -5.15
C GLN A 14 7.20 -5.17 -4.12
N THR A 15 6.96 -6.05 -3.15
CA THR A 15 5.92 -5.87 -2.12
C THR A 15 6.42 -5.05 -0.93
N GLN A 16 7.72 -4.75 -0.88
CA GLN A 16 8.36 -4.09 0.25
C GLN A 16 8.55 -2.60 0.00
N VAL A 17 8.35 -1.79 1.04
CA VAL A 17 8.59 -0.35 0.96
C VAL A 17 10.07 -0.08 0.66
N PRO A 18 10.38 0.68 -0.40
CA PRO A 18 11.75 1.02 -0.73
C PRO A 18 12.37 1.90 0.37
N ASN A 19 13.65 1.65 0.65
CA ASN A 19 14.38 2.45 1.61
C ASN A 19 14.80 3.77 0.96
N ALA A 20 14.13 4.86 1.32
CA ALA A 20 14.45 6.20 0.84
C ALA A 20 14.89 7.12 1.99
N THR A 21 15.72 8.11 1.68
CA THR A 21 16.13 9.15 2.63
C THR A 21 15.19 10.35 2.50
N LEU A 22 14.53 10.71 3.61
CA LEU A 22 13.62 11.84 3.69
C LEU A 22 14.19 12.92 4.61
N THR A 23 13.68 14.14 4.50
CA THR A 23 14.03 15.25 5.41
C THR A 23 12.88 15.55 6.37
N ALA A 24 13.14 15.53 7.68
CA ALA A 24 12.19 15.98 8.69
C ALA A 24 12.05 17.50 8.73
N LEU A 25 10.97 18.01 9.34
CA LEU A 25 10.70 19.46 9.42
C LEU A 25 11.76 20.26 10.21
N ASN A 26 12.60 19.59 11.01
CA ASN A 26 13.75 20.18 11.69
C ASN A 26 15.03 20.19 10.83
N GLY A 27 14.97 19.69 9.59
CA GLY A 27 16.09 19.61 8.67
C GLY A 27 16.94 18.34 8.76
N LYS A 28 16.65 17.44 9.71
CA LYS A 28 17.38 16.18 9.86
C LYS A 28 17.01 15.18 8.76
N SER A 29 18.01 14.51 8.20
CA SER A 29 17.80 13.37 7.29
C SER A 29 17.42 12.12 8.07
N VAL A 30 16.38 11.42 7.61
CA VAL A 30 15.86 10.17 8.19
C VAL A 30 15.68 9.14 7.08
N LYS A 31 15.83 7.84 7.40
CA LYS A 31 15.47 6.79 6.44
C LYS A 31 14.05 6.31 6.74
N LEU A 32 13.23 6.19 5.70
CA LEU A 32 11.82 5.80 5.84
C LEU A 32 11.64 4.49 6.61
N ASN A 33 12.50 3.50 6.36
CA ASN A 33 12.39 2.19 7.01
C ASN A 33 12.63 2.22 8.53
N HIS A 34 13.30 3.25 9.05
CA HIS A 34 13.45 3.44 10.51
C HIS A 34 12.21 4.11 11.14
N GLU A 35 11.41 4.80 10.33
CA GLU A 35 10.21 5.48 10.78
C GLU A 35 8.95 4.59 10.71
N ILE A 36 8.98 3.55 9.88
CA ILE A 36 7.91 2.54 9.79
C ILE A 36 8.07 1.56 10.95
N ASN A 37 7.14 1.60 11.90
CA ASN A 37 7.07 0.61 12.96
C ASN A 37 6.49 -0.70 12.40
N LYS A 38 7.17 -1.83 12.66
CA LYS A 38 6.73 -3.14 12.19
C LYS A 38 5.41 -3.58 12.85
N ASP A 39 5.17 -3.21 14.10
CA ASP A 39 4.00 -3.66 14.87
C ASP A 39 2.75 -2.83 14.56
N LYS A 40 2.92 -1.66 13.92
CA LYS A 40 1.84 -0.72 13.59
C LYS A 40 1.45 -0.80 12.13
N VAL A 41 0.22 -0.43 11.82
CA VAL A 41 -0.17 -0.08 10.45
C VAL A 41 0.34 1.34 10.18
N THR A 42 1.22 1.49 9.20
CA THR A 42 1.71 2.80 8.78
C THR A 42 1.00 3.24 7.50
N ILE A 43 0.28 4.34 7.56
CA ILE A 43 -0.27 5.02 6.39
C ILE A 43 0.79 6.02 5.91
N ILE A 44 1.16 5.97 4.64
CA ILE A 44 2.05 6.94 4.01
C ILE A 44 1.26 7.69 2.96
N SER A 45 0.96 8.97 3.21
CA SER A 45 0.25 9.84 2.27
C SER A 45 1.24 10.77 1.57
N PHE A 46 1.23 10.73 0.25
CA PHE A 46 2.03 11.58 -0.63
C PHE A 46 1.20 12.81 -1.00
N TRP A 47 1.73 13.98 -0.66
CA TRP A 47 1.02 15.25 -0.81
C TRP A 47 1.95 16.37 -1.25
N ALA A 48 1.38 17.54 -1.56
CA ALA A 48 2.14 18.74 -1.86
C ALA A 48 1.42 19.99 -1.36
N THR A 49 2.16 21.07 -1.08
CA THR A 49 1.59 22.34 -0.57
C THR A 49 0.62 23.01 -1.54
N TRP A 50 0.73 22.71 -2.84
CA TRP A 50 -0.15 23.21 -3.90
C TRP A 50 -1.32 22.27 -4.21
N CYS A 51 -1.40 21.10 -3.56
CA CYS A 51 -2.46 20.13 -3.76
C CYS A 51 -3.57 20.33 -2.73
N ILE A 52 -4.60 21.10 -3.08
CA ILE A 52 -5.78 21.33 -2.23
C ILE A 52 -6.48 20.01 -1.80
N PRO A 53 -6.77 19.04 -2.70
CA PRO A 53 -7.42 17.80 -2.27
C PRO A 53 -6.55 16.99 -1.29
N CYS A 54 -5.22 16.97 -1.46
CA CYS A 54 -4.32 16.33 -0.52
C CYS A 54 -4.36 16.98 0.87
N ILE A 55 -4.42 18.32 0.92
CA ILE A 55 -4.51 19.05 2.19
C ILE A 55 -5.84 18.76 2.89
N ASN A 56 -6.93 18.61 2.12
CA ASN A 56 -8.24 18.27 2.68
C ASN A 56 -8.28 16.84 3.23
N GLU A 57 -7.71 15.87 2.50
CA GLU A 57 -7.53 14.49 2.98
C GLU A 57 -6.80 14.45 4.32
N LEU A 58 -5.65 15.11 4.38
CA LEU A 58 -4.81 15.17 5.58
C LEU A 58 -5.51 15.87 6.76
N ASN A 59 -6.28 16.92 6.51
CA ASN A 59 -7.10 17.55 7.55
C ASN A 59 -8.20 16.62 8.06
N ALA A 60 -8.93 15.94 7.17
CA ALA A 60 -9.98 15.00 7.54
C ALA A 60 -9.42 13.85 8.39
N ILE A 61 -8.27 13.28 7.99
CA ILE A 61 -7.58 12.26 8.79
C ILE A 61 -7.14 12.84 10.14
N SER A 62 -6.66 14.09 10.19
CA SER A 62 -6.22 14.72 11.44
C SER A 62 -7.33 14.81 12.49
N GLU A 63 -8.59 14.95 12.10
CA GLU A 63 -9.73 15.03 13.02
C GLU A 63 -10.03 13.68 13.70
N VAL A 64 -9.83 12.58 12.97
CA VAL A 64 -10.10 11.20 13.45
C VAL A 64 -8.84 10.45 13.89
N TYR A 65 -7.65 11.05 13.72
CA TYR A 65 -6.37 10.39 13.89
C TYR A 65 -6.18 9.81 15.31
N GLU A 66 -6.56 10.55 16.35
CA GLU A 66 -6.44 10.07 17.73
C GLU A 66 -7.29 8.83 18.01
N GLN A 67 -8.45 8.72 17.37
CA GLN A 67 -9.29 7.54 17.46
C GLN A 67 -8.67 6.36 16.72
N TRP A 68 -8.15 6.58 15.50
CA TRP A 68 -7.48 5.53 14.73
C TRP A 68 -6.24 4.98 15.44
N GLN A 69 -5.51 5.84 16.16
CA GLN A 69 -4.39 5.43 17.00
C GLN A 69 -4.82 4.50 18.13
N LYS A 70 -5.97 4.76 18.77
CA LYS A 70 -6.50 3.95 19.87
C LYS A 70 -7.11 2.64 19.39
N ASP A 71 -7.90 2.70 18.32
CA ASP A 71 -8.70 1.56 17.85
C ASP A 71 -7.89 0.55 17.03
N ALA A 72 -6.93 1.03 16.23
CA ALA A 72 -6.24 0.23 15.22
C ALA A 72 -4.71 0.40 15.23
N ASN A 73 -4.15 1.06 16.27
CA ASN A 73 -2.71 1.25 16.45
C ASN A 73 -1.99 1.79 15.20
N VAL A 74 -2.60 2.79 14.56
CA VAL A 74 -2.15 3.38 13.29
C VAL A 74 -1.08 4.44 13.50
N GLU A 75 -0.17 4.58 12.54
CA GLU A 75 0.73 5.72 12.41
C GLU A 75 0.59 6.35 11.03
N LEU A 76 0.42 7.68 10.96
CA LEU A 76 0.41 8.41 9.69
C LEU A 76 1.76 9.10 9.46
N ILE A 77 2.28 8.92 8.24
CA ILE A 77 3.46 9.60 7.73
C ILE A 77 3.05 10.38 6.48
N ALA A 78 3.02 11.71 6.57
CA ALA A 78 2.74 12.56 5.42
C ALA A 78 4.06 12.94 4.72
N VAL A 79 4.26 12.47 3.49
CA VAL A 79 5.45 12.76 2.68
C VAL A 79 5.13 13.83 1.66
N SER A 80 5.72 15.01 1.84
CA SER A 80 5.64 16.10 0.88
C SER A 80 6.59 15.82 -0.30
N ILE A 81 6.06 15.94 -1.52
CA ILE A 81 6.82 15.87 -2.78
C ILE A 81 7.19 17.26 -3.33
N ASP A 82 7.09 18.29 -2.48
CA ASP A 82 7.41 19.67 -2.84
C ASP A 82 8.87 19.80 -3.29
N ASP A 83 9.08 20.61 -4.34
CA ASP A 83 10.41 20.84 -4.90
C ASP A 83 11.18 21.90 -4.10
N ALA A 84 12.38 22.25 -4.57
CA ALA A 84 13.21 23.25 -3.91
C ALA A 84 12.55 24.63 -3.74
N ARG A 85 11.57 24.98 -4.60
CA ARG A 85 10.85 26.25 -4.61
C ARG A 85 9.71 26.24 -3.60
N THR A 86 9.00 25.12 -3.45
CA THR A 86 7.81 25.04 -2.60
C THR A 86 8.05 24.39 -1.23
N GLN A 87 9.13 23.63 -1.03
CA GLN A 87 9.42 22.93 0.24
C GLN A 87 9.45 23.85 1.47
N LYS A 88 9.82 25.13 1.30
CA LYS A 88 9.85 26.11 2.40
C LYS A 88 8.46 26.42 2.96
N ARG A 89 7.40 26.15 2.19
CA ARG A 89 5.99 26.35 2.58
C ARG A 89 5.43 25.17 3.41
N VAL A 90 6.11 24.02 3.42
CA VAL A 90 5.65 22.81 4.11
C VAL A 90 5.55 23.06 5.63
N LYS A 91 6.65 23.48 6.26
CA LYS A 91 6.69 23.72 7.71
C LYS A 91 5.63 24.71 8.21
N PRO A 92 5.47 25.92 7.64
CA PRO A 92 4.44 26.85 8.10
C PRO A 92 3.02 26.33 7.87
N LEU A 93 2.76 25.59 6.77
CA LEU A 93 1.45 24.98 6.52
C LEU A 93 1.13 23.93 7.59
N VAL A 94 2.05 23.00 7.85
CA VAL A 94 1.88 21.94 8.86
C VAL A 94 1.63 22.55 10.24
N ASN A 95 2.41 23.56 10.62
CA ASN A 95 2.25 24.26 11.89
C ASN A 95 0.90 24.99 11.98
N GLY A 96 0.48 25.66 10.89
CA GLY A 96 -0.80 26.37 10.85
C GLY A 96 -2.02 25.44 10.88
N LYS A 97 -1.87 24.21 10.39
CA LYS A 97 -2.92 23.18 10.45
C LYS A 97 -2.95 22.40 11.76
N GLY A 98 -1.87 22.45 12.55
CA GLY A 98 -1.79 21.74 13.83
C GLY A 98 -1.73 20.21 13.69
N TRP A 99 -1.24 19.71 12.55
CA TRP A 99 -1.14 18.26 12.32
C TRP A 99 -0.19 17.60 13.33
N LYS A 100 -0.68 16.55 13.99
CA LYS A 100 0.04 15.83 15.06
C LYS A 100 0.87 14.64 14.58
N TYR A 101 0.70 14.24 13.32
CA TYR A 101 1.41 13.11 12.72
C TYR A 101 2.76 13.52 12.12
N LYS A 102 3.57 12.51 11.76
CA LYS A 102 4.91 12.73 11.22
C LYS A 102 4.82 13.30 9.81
N VAL A 103 5.58 14.36 9.55
CA VAL A 103 5.69 14.97 8.21
C VAL A 103 7.14 14.97 7.77
N PHE A 104 7.39 14.45 6.58
CA PHE A 104 8.70 14.43 5.94
C PHE A 104 8.64 15.04 4.54
N ILE A 105 9.80 15.44 4.03
CA ILE A 105 9.97 16.03 2.70
C ILE A 105 10.86 15.11 1.87
N ASP A 106 10.34 14.63 0.74
CA ASP A 106 11.08 13.90 -0.28
C ASP A 106 11.74 14.90 -1.25
N LYS A 107 12.80 15.57 -0.77
CA LYS A 107 13.47 16.67 -1.50
C LYS A 107 13.84 16.35 -2.94
N ASN A 108 14.27 15.11 -3.17
CA ASN A 108 14.74 14.65 -4.46
C ASN A 108 13.68 13.86 -5.23
N GLN A 109 12.46 13.75 -4.70
CA GLN A 109 11.38 12.91 -5.24
C GLN A 109 11.82 11.46 -5.49
N GLU A 110 12.77 10.96 -4.69
CA GLU A 110 13.36 9.64 -4.87
C GLU A 110 12.35 8.56 -4.50
N LEU A 111 11.70 8.71 -3.34
CA LEU A 111 10.68 7.77 -2.87
C LEU A 111 9.49 7.73 -3.85
N LYS A 112 9.06 8.90 -4.32
CA LYS A 112 8.02 9.02 -5.35
C LYS A 112 8.37 8.23 -6.61
N ARG A 113 9.61 8.37 -7.12
CA ARG A 113 10.07 7.64 -8.31
C ARG A 113 10.19 6.14 -8.07
N MET A 114 10.74 5.72 -6.92
CA MET A 114 10.89 4.30 -6.59
C MET A 114 9.55 3.57 -6.50
N LEU A 115 8.49 4.27 -6.06
CA LEU A 115 7.13 3.75 -5.99
C LEU A 115 6.32 3.99 -7.27
N ASN A 116 6.93 4.56 -8.31
CA ASN A 116 6.28 4.91 -9.57
C ASN A 116 5.00 5.76 -9.40
N ILE A 117 5.02 6.68 -8.43
CA ILE A 117 3.88 7.55 -8.13
C ILE A 117 3.88 8.71 -9.12
N SER A 118 2.89 8.72 -10.02
CA SER A 118 2.77 9.73 -11.08
C SER A 118 2.08 11.01 -10.62
N SER A 119 1.15 10.91 -9.66
CA SER A 119 0.30 12.02 -9.22
C SER A 119 0.03 11.97 -7.72
N VAL A 120 -0.40 13.11 -7.17
CA VAL A 120 -0.89 13.25 -5.79
C VAL A 120 -2.31 13.81 -5.84
N PRO A 121 -3.19 13.46 -4.89
CA PRO A 121 -2.96 12.63 -3.70
C PRO A 121 -2.74 11.15 -4.03
N TYR A 122 -1.83 10.53 -3.28
CA TYR A 122 -1.56 9.11 -3.37
C TYR A 122 -1.26 8.58 -1.98
N LEU A 123 -1.87 7.46 -1.61
CA LEU A 123 -1.77 6.88 -0.28
C LEU A 123 -1.36 5.42 -0.40
N ILE A 124 -0.46 4.99 0.49
CA ILE A 124 -0.14 3.58 0.68
C ILE A 124 -0.32 3.20 2.14
N VAL A 125 -0.78 1.98 2.37
CA VAL A 125 -0.85 1.38 3.69
C VAL A 125 0.20 0.29 3.77
N VAL A 126 0.98 0.31 4.84
CA VAL A 126 2.12 -0.55 5.09
C VAL A 126 1.92 -1.29 6.40
N LYS A 127 2.13 -2.60 6.40
CA LYS A 127 2.17 -3.43 7.62
C LYS A 127 3.37 -4.37 7.51
N ASN A 128 4.14 -4.51 8.58
CA ASN A 128 5.37 -5.33 8.62
C ASN A 128 6.37 -4.97 7.50
N GLY A 129 6.41 -3.70 7.09
CA GLY A 129 7.26 -3.21 5.98
C GLY A 129 6.79 -3.59 4.57
N LYS A 130 5.64 -4.27 4.43
CA LYS A 130 5.03 -4.61 3.14
C LYS A 130 3.89 -3.65 2.82
N ILE A 131 3.77 -3.27 1.55
CA ILE A 131 2.65 -2.49 1.03
C ILE A 131 1.47 -3.45 0.85
N ILE A 132 0.37 -3.18 1.56
CA ILE A 132 -0.82 -4.02 1.57
C ILE A 132 -2.00 -3.39 0.84
N TYR A 133 -1.96 -2.07 0.66
CA TYR A 133 -2.98 -1.30 -0.03
C TYR A 133 -2.38 -0.02 -0.59
N ASN A 134 -2.90 0.43 -1.73
CA ASN A 134 -2.61 1.73 -2.30
C ASN A 134 -3.89 2.36 -2.87
N HIS A 135 -3.93 3.68 -2.90
CA HIS A 135 -5.03 4.45 -3.45
C HIS A 135 -4.49 5.73 -4.09
N SER A 136 -5.10 6.15 -5.19
CA SER A 136 -4.79 7.41 -5.86
C SER A 136 -6.06 8.23 -5.98
N GLY A 137 -5.95 9.51 -5.64
CA GLY A 137 -7.11 10.40 -5.56
C GLY A 137 -7.60 10.58 -4.12
N TYR A 138 -8.52 11.53 -3.97
CA TYR A 138 -9.24 11.78 -2.74
C TYR A 138 -10.60 12.37 -3.07
N SER A 139 -11.63 11.84 -2.41
CA SER A 139 -12.96 12.42 -2.33
C SER A 139 -13.37 12.54 -0.87
N ALA A 140 -14.15 13.56 -0.52
CA ALA A 140 -14.69 13.68 0.83
C ALA A 140 -15.50 12.43 1.20
N GLY A 141 -15.21 11.82 2.34
CA GLY A 141 -15.82 10.56 2.80
C GLY A 141 -14.91 9.33 2.59
N SER A 142 -13.88 9.41 1.76
CA SER A 142 -12.94 8.30 1.50
C SER A 142 -12.10 7.92 2.73
N GLU A 143 -12.05 8.76 3.76
CA GLU A 143 -11.43 8.43 5.05
C GLU A 143 -12.10 7.23 5.75
N ASN A 144 -13.41 7.04 5.56
CA ASN A 144 -14.13 5.91 6.14
C ASN A 144 -13.75 4.60 5.44
N GLU A 145 -13.63 4.62 4.12
CA GLU A 145 -13.16 3.47 3.35
C GLU A 145 -11.74 3.07 3.75
N LEU A 146 -10.87 4.08 3.94
CA LEU A 146 -9.51 3.86 4.43
C LEU A 146 -9.50 3.22 5.82
N TYR A 147 -10.36 3.68 6.73
CA TYR A 147 -10.49 3.09 8.07
C TYR A 147 -10.96 1.63 8.02
N GLU A 148 -11.90 1.29 7.15
CA GLU A 148 -12.34 -0.09 6.96
C GLU A 148 -11.22 -0.98 6.41
N VAL A 149 -10.40 -0.48 5.49
CA VAL A 149 -9.21 -1.21 5.00
C VAL A 149 -8.23 -1.47 6.14
N ILE A 150 -8.00 -0.48 7.01
CA ILE A 150 -7.10 -0.58 8.16
C ILE A 150 -7.63 -1.61 9.18
N LYS A 151 -8.91 -1.52 9.55
CA LYS A 151 -9.54 -2.50 10.46
C LYS A 151 -9.47 -3.92 9.92
N ASN A 152 -9.81 -4.10 8.64
CA ASN A 152 -9.72 -5.40 7.99
C ASN A 152 -8.29 -5.92 7.92
N THR A 153 -7.29 -5.05 7.86
CA THR A 153 -5.88 -5.43 7.90
C THR A 153 -5.46 -5.95 9.27
N GLU A 154 -5.85 -5.25 10.35
CA GLU A 154 -5.54 -5.70 11.72
C GLU A 154 -6.15 -7.08 11.99
N HIS A 155 -7.40 -7.32 11.56
CA HIS A 155 -8.04 -8.63 11.69
C HIS A 155 -7.47 -9.70 10.75
N LYS A 156 -7.01 -9.32 9.55
CA LYS A 156 -6.39 -10.26 8.61
C LYS A 156 -4.97 -10.64 9.00
N SER A 157 -4.20 -9.76 9.66
CA SER A 157 -2.81 -10.08 10.04
C SER A 157 -2.71 -11.27 11.00
N SER A 158 -3.70 -11.50 11.88
CA SER A 158 -3.71 -12.68 12.77
C SER A 158 -4.15 -13.97 12.09
N ALA A 159 -4.85 -13.89 10.95
CA ALA A 159 -5.35 -15.03 10.18
C ALA A 159 -4.50 -15.38 8.95
N LEU A 160 -3.75 -14.41 8.40
CA LEU A 160 -2.99 -14.55 7.15
C LEU A 160 -1.51 -14.92 7.34
N ASP A 161 -1.00 -15.00 8.58
CA ASP A 161 0.38 -15.46 8.82
C ASP A 161 0.63 -16.91 8.32
N ASN A 162 -0.43 -17.66 8.00
CA ASN A 162 -0.37 -18.99 7.38
C ASN A 162 -1.01 -19.08 5.96
N LEU A 163 -1.38 -17.96 5.33
CA LEU A 163 -2.10 -17.98 4.06
C LEU A 163 -1.27 -17.37 2.92
N SER A 164 -0.64 -18.23 2.12
CA SER A 164 -0.05 -17.83 0.84
C SER A 164 -1.13 -17.86 -0.25
N VAL A 165 -1.66 -16.67 -0.57
CA VAL A 165 -2.54 -16.50 -1.74
C VAL A 165 -1.65 -16.21 -2.95
N GLY A 166 -1.42 -17.24 -3.77
CA GLY A 166 -0.77 -17.09 -5.07
C GLY A 166 -1.82 -16.92 -6.17
N PHE A 167 -1.66 -15.91 -7.02
CA PHE A 167 -2.48 -15.74 -8.22
C PHE A 167 -1.83 -16.49 -9.38
N GLU A 168 -2.25 -17.73 -9.63
CA GLU A 168 -1.90 -18.47 -10.85
C GLU A 168 -3.01 -18.27 -11.88
N SER A 169 -2.67 -17.65 -13.02
CA SER A 169 -3.55 -17.56 -14.18
C SER A 169 -3.22 -18.70 -15.14
N ASN A 170 -4.03 -19.77 -15.12
CA ASN A 170 -4.00 -20.82 -16.13
C ASN A 170 -5.23 -20.68 -17.01
N MET A 171 -5.00 -20.41 -18.30
CA MET A 171 -5.99 -19.95 -19.27
C MET A 171 -6.47 -21.12 -20.13
N GLN A 172 -7.70 -21.60 -19.89
CA GLN A 172 -8.36 -22.65 -20.67
C GLN A 172 -9.88 -22.37 -20.78
N TYR A 173 -10.54 -22.74 -21.88
CA TYR A 173 -11.90 -22.27 -22.25
C TYR A 173 -12.89 -23.39 -22.51
N TYR A 174 -14.15 -23.26 -22.10
CA TYR A 174 -15.26 -24.17 -22.46
C TYR A 174 -16.52 -23.43 -22.97
N VAL A 175 -17.20 -23.99 -23.98
CA VAL A 175 -18.53 -23.69 -24.56
C VAL A 175 -19.62 -24.53 -23.91
N ASP A 176 -20.72 -23.91 -23.51
CA ASP A 176 -21.91 -24.62 -23.04
C ASP A 176 -22.69 -25.27 -24.21
N ASP A 177 -22.80 -26.60 -24.22
CA ASP A 177 -23.63 -27.37 -25.14
C ASP A 177 -25.08 -27.37 -24.66
N LYS A 178 -25.87 -26.42 -25.17
CA LYS A 178 -27.28 -26.22 -24.80
C LYS A 178 -28.21 -27.41 -25.06
N LYS A 179 -27.74 -28.48 -25.72
CA LYS A 179 -28.51 -29.71 -25.88
C LYS A 179 -28.31 -30.71 -24.73
N THR A 180 -27.16 -30.67 -24.06
CA THR A 180 -26.80 -31.61 -22.99
C THR A 180 -26.59 -30.94 -21.64
N GLY A 181 -26.45 -29.61 -21.60
CA GLY A 181 -26.14 -28.83 -20.39
C GLY A 181 -24.69 -28.96 -19.91
N ASP A 182 -23.78 -29.43 -20.79
CA ASP A 182 -22.37 -29.67 -20.48
C ASP A 182 -21.45 -28.67 -21.19
N PHE A 183 -20.37 -28.28 -20.51
CA PHE A 183 -19.34 -27.38 -21.03
C PHE A 183 -18.24 -28.15 -21.81
N LYS A 184 -17.94 -27.79 -23.06
CA LYS A 184 -16.95 -28.39 -23.99
C LYS A 184 -15.91 -27.37 -24.46
N GLU A 185 -14.63 -27.70 -24.50
CA GLU A 185 -13.54 -26.73 -24.75
C GLU A 185 -13.67 -25.87 -26.04
N ASP A 186 -13.45 -24.52 -26.02
CA ASP A 186 -13.45 -23.61 -27.20
C ASP A 186 -12.09 -22.92 -27.42
N HIS A 187 -11.83 -22.40 -28.62
CA HIS A 187 -10.65 -21.60 -28.96
C HIS A 187 -10.90 -20.06 -29.01
N ARG A 188 -11.90 -19.51 -28.29
CA ARG A 188 -12.17 -18.05 -28.25
C ARG A 188 -12.24 -17.44 -26.83
N PHE A 189 -11.82 -16.18 -26.72
CA PHE A 189 -11.25 -15.50 -25.54
C PHE A 189 -12.26 -14.88 -24.53
N ARG A 190 -12.14 -15.21 -23.24
CA ARG A 190 -12.67 -14.61 -21.98
C ARG A 190 -11.81 -14.97 -20.73
N SER A 191 -11.17 -13.99 -20.09
CA SER A 191 -10.40 -14.22 -18.85
C SER A 191 -11.26 -14.77 -17.69
N ASN A 192 -10.85 -15.88 -17.07
CA ASN A 192 -11.37 -16.31 -15.77
C ASN A 192 -10.29 -16.09 -14.70
N ASN A 193 -10.55 -15.17 -13.77
CA ASN A 193 -9.74 -14.98 -12.57
C ASN A 193 -10.29 -15.88 -11.46
N TYR A 194 -9.47 -16.77 -10.91
CA TYR A 194 -9.80 -17.52 -9.70
C TYR A 194 -8.73 -17.31 -8.62
N LEU A 195 -9.19 -17.15 -7.37
CA LEU A 195 -8.36 -17.11 -6.18
C LEU A 195 -7.98 -18.54 -5.78
N LYS A 196 -6.70 -18.89 -5.89
CA LYS A 196 -6.16 -20.15 -5.37
C LYS A 196 -5.69 -19.91 -3.93
N VAL A 197 -6.39 -20.51 -2.97
CA VAL A 197 -6.08 -20.42 -1.55
C VAL A 197 -5.39 -21.72 -1.13
N ASN A 198 -4.09 -21.65 -0.80
CA ASN A 198 -3.36 -22.80 -0.26
C ASN A 198 -3.29 -22.67 1.27
N TYR A 199 -3.67 -23.73 1.98
CA TYR A 199 -3.52 -23.84 3.43
C TYR A 199 -2.38 -24.81 3.74
N ASN A 200 -1.36 -24.37 4.48
CA ASN A 200 -0.46 -25.29 5.18
C ASN A 200 -0.93 -25.41 6.63
N CYS A 201 -1.65 -26.49 6.92
CA CYS A 201 -2.05 -26.82 8.29
C CYS A 201 -0.85 -27.47 9.00
N PHE A 202 -0.05 -26.69 9.73
CA PHE A 202 0.88 -27.25 10.71
C PHE A 202 0.08 -27.62 11.96
N ILE A 203 -0.32 -28.89 12.04
CA ILE A 203 -0.84 -29.48 13.27
C ILE A 203 0.34 -29.57 14.25
N TYR A 204 0.38 -28.67 15.24
CA TYR A 204 1.26 -28.84 16.39
C TYR A 204 0.70 -30.00 17.22
N SER A 205 1.27 -31.20 17.10
CA SER A 205 0.98 -32.27 18.06
C SER A 205 1.68 -31.92 19.36
N ARG A 206 0.87 -31.67 20.38
CA ARG A 206 1.28 -31.61 21.79
C ARG A 206 1.92 -32.95 22.17
N ILE A 207 3.18 -32.92 22.61
CA ILE A 207 3.77 -33.96 23.47
C ILE A 207 4.02 -33.29 24.81
#